data_AF-A0A8H6E7Y4-F1
#
_entry.id   AF-A0A8H6E7Y4-F1
#
_cell.length_a   1.000
_cell.length_b   1.000
_cell.length_c   1.000
_cell.angle_alpha   90.00
_cell.angle_beta   90.00
_cell.angle_gamma   90.00
#
_symmetry.space_group_name_H-M   'P 1'
#
loop_
_entity.id
_entity.type
_entity.pdbx_description
1 polymer ?
#
loop_
_entity_poly.entity_id
_entity_poly.type
_entity_poly.pdbx_seq_one_letter_code
_entity_poly.pdbx_strand_id
1 'polypeptide(L)'
;MSLETITAVEFLSHTGILVQTIARNLRDNRLDRKTLQTHLLEYAARAEYDGRLINASRQDSRCVEHGLFLAYVHVELITWLARFNYTIPATSVKWYSWKKLLTKYRLPLFSVSSQTAELRGQLENIKAKADLVQADLGINNVDVPATSINYRKVQGSLPAGAGPEELHDLLRRGLLAQRQLTWSSE
;
A
#
# COMPACT_ATOMS: atom_id res chain seq x y z
N MET A 1 5.90 4.33 15.90
CA MET A 1 5.10 5.44 15.34
C MET A 1 3.88 5.63 16.24
N SER A 2 3.74 6.81 16.85
CA SER A 2 2.53 7.22 17.59
C SER A 2 1.36 7.34 16.62
N LEU A 3 0.15 6.99 17.07
CA LEU A 3 -1.08 6.99 16.26
C LEU A 3 -1.62 8.40 15.93
N GLU A 4 -1.02 9.43 16.51
CA GLU A 4 -1.37 10.82 16.25
C GLU A 4 -0.55 11.32 15.05
N THR A 5 -1.24 11.63 13.94
CA THR A 5 -0.76 12.30 12.73
C THR A 5 0.23 11.56 11.80
N ILE A 6 -0.06 10.32 11.36
CA ILE A 6 0.64 9.79 10.17
C ILE A 6 0.05 10.40 8.89
N THR A 7 0.90 10.85 7.98
CA THR A 7 0.48 11.30 6.65
C THR A 7 0.39 10.13 5.66
N ALA A 8 -0.38 10.26 4.57
CA ALA A 8 -0.44 9.22 3.55
C ALA A 8 0.93 8.97 2.90
N VAL A 9 1.74 10.02 2.75
CA VAL A 9 3.12 9.91 2.24
C VAL A 9 3.99 9.06 3.15
N GLU A 10 4.02 9.33 4.45
CA GLU A 10 4.82 8.54 5.40
C GLU A 10 4.36 7.09 5.45
N PHE A 11 3.04 6.88 5.49
CA PHE A 11 2.43 5.55 5.49
C PHE A 11 2.82 4.74 4.25
N LEU A 12 2.62 5.31 3.06
CA LEU A 12 2.88 4.59 1.81
C LEU A 12 4.36 4.52 1.44
N SER A 13 5.18 5.50 1.81
CA SER A 13 6.65 5.42 1.67
C SER A 13 7.20 4.26 2.51
N HIS A 14 6.80 4.18 3.79
CA HIS A 14 7.20 3.06 4.63
C HIS A 14 6.64 1.72 4.11
N THR A 15 5.42 1.70 3.58
CA THR A 15 4.85 0.50 2.96
C THR A 15 5.65 0.07 1.73
N GLY A 16 6.06 1.01 0.88
CA GLY A 16 6.92 0.74 -0.28
C GLY A 16 8.23 0.07 0.13
N ILE A 17 8.89 0.56 1.19
CA ILE A 17 10.11 -0.04 1.74
C ILE A 17 9.88 -1.49 2.20
N LEU A 18 8.77 -1.75 2.91
CA LEU A 18 8.43 -3.10 3.37
C LEU A 18 8.20 -4.06 2.20
N VAL A 19 7.42 -3.62 1.20
CA VAL A 19 7.14 -4.44 0.01
C VAL A 19 8.40 -4.69 -0.81
N GLN A 20 9.27 -3.69 -0.94
CA GLN A 20 10.58 -3.86 -1.57
C GLN A 20 11.44 -4.89 -0.81
N THR A 21 11.41 -4.85 0.52
CA THR A 21 12.13 -5.81 1.37
C THR A 21 11.60 -7.23 1.19
N ILE A 22 10.26 -7.40 1.18
CA ILE A 22 9.60 -8.67 0.87
C ILE A 22 10.04 -9.20 -0.51
N ALA A 23 10.00 -8.35 -1.53
CA ALA A 23 10.40 -8.70 -2.88
C ALA A 23 11.89 -9.12 -2.97
N ARG A 24 12.78 -8.42 -2.26
CA ARG A 24 14.21 -8.79 -2.16
C ARG A 24 14.38 -10.14 -1.47
N ASN A 25 13.72 -10.34 -0.34
CA ASN A 25 13.79 -11.57 0.43
C ASN A 25 13.33 -12.80 -0.37
N LEU A 26 12.23 -12.68 -1.13
CA LEU A 26 11.75 -13.74 -2.03
C LEU A 26 12.84 -14.16 -3.03
N ARG A 27 13.52 -13.19 -3.65
CA ARG A 27 14.60 -13.45 -4.60
C ARG A 27 15.82 -14.06 -3.93
N ASP A 28 16.27 -13.47 -2.83
CA ASP A 28 17.50 -13.89 -2.15
C ASP A 28 17.37 -15.32 -1.58
N ASN A 29 16.13 -15.73 -1.23
CA ASN A 29 15.81 -17.09 -0.78
C ASN A 29 15.39 -18.05 -1.90
N ARG A 30 15.54 -17.65 -3.18
CA ARG A 30 15.22 -18.47 -4.37
C ARG A 30 13.78 -19.02 -4.35
N LEU A 31 12.86 -18.25 -3.79
CA LEU A 31 11.43 -18.52 -3.90
C LEU A 31 10.99 -17.99 -5.26
N ASP A 32 11.42 -18.67 -6.32
CA ASP A 32 11.37 -18.19 -7.70
C ASP A 32 9.94 -17.83 -8.14
N ARG A 33 9.68 -16.52 -8.09
CA ARG A 33 8.38 -15.86 -8.28
C ARG A 33 8.60 -14.55 -9.02
N LYS A 34 9.44 -14.58 -10.07
CA LYS A 34 9.93 -13.39 -10.78
C LYS A 34 8.81 -12.39 -11.12
N THR A 35 7.69 -12.85 -11.69
CA THR A 35 6.56 -11.98 -12.03
C THR A 35 5.91 -11.33 -10.81
N LEU A 36 5.68 -12.09 -9.75
CA LEU A 36 5.15 -11.56 -8.49
C LEU A 36 6.11 -10.54 -7.89
N GLN A 37 7.42 -10.84 -7.90
CA GLN A 37 8.46 -9.91 -7.47
C GLN A 37 8.41 -8.61 -8.26
N THR A 38 8.28 -8.69 -9.59
CA THR A 38 8.18 -7.51 -10.45
C THR A 38 7.00 -6.64 -10.05
N HIS A 39 5.81 -7.22 -9.83
CA HIS A 39 4.64 -6.45 -9.41
C HIS A 39 4.78 -5.84 -8.01
N LEU A 40 5.41 -6.55 -7.06
CA LEU A 40 5.73 -5.98 -5.74
C LEU A 40 6.70 -4.79 -5.86
N LEU A 41 7.73 -4.90 -6.71
CA LEU A 41 8.68 -3.81 -6.95
C LEU A 41 8.04 -2.62 -7.67
N GLU A 42 7.16 -2.87 -8.64
CA GLU A 42 6.37 -1.83 -9.29
C GLU A 42 5.51 -1.07 -8.28
N TYR A 43 4.83 -1.79 -7.39
CA TYR A 43 4.08 -1.17 -6.30
C TYR A 43 4.99 -0.34 -5.38
N ALA A 44 6.13 -0.90 -4.97
CA ALA A 44 7.04 -0.21 -4.06
C ALA A 44 7.58 1.10 -4.65
N ALA A 45 7.86 1.12 -5.96
CA ALA A 45 8.40 2.30 -6.65
C ALA A 45 7.43 3.49 -6.72
N ARG A 46 6.11 3.22 -6.64
CA ARG A 46 5.07 4.26 -6.77
C ARG A 46 4.43 4.68 -5.45
N ALA A 47 4.50 3.85 -4.42
CA ALA A 47 3.72 4.02 -3.20
C ALA A 47 3.90 5.42 -2.57
N GLU A 48 5.11 5.95 -2.53
CA GLU A 48 5.35 7.30 -2.02
C GLU A 48 4.66 8.38 -2.85
N TYR A 49 4.72 8.29 -4.17
CA TYR A 49 4.08 9.25 -5.07
C TYR A 49 2.55 9.20 -4.93
N ASP A 50 1.97 8.01 -4.85
CA ASP A 50 0.53 7.85 -4.60
C ASP A 50 0.14 8.47 -3.24
N GLY A 51 1.01 8.38 -2.22
CA GLY A 51 0.82 9.07 -0.95
C GLY A 51 0.79 10.60 -1.09
N ARG A 52 1.56 11.16 -2.03
CA ARG A 52 1.54 12.60 -2.34
C ARG A 52 0.24 12.98 -3.04
N LEU A 53 -0.26 12.15 -3.95
CA LEU A 53 -1.57 12.34 -4.60
C LEU A 53 -2.69 12.37 -3.56
N ILE A 54 -2.73 11.40 -2.64
CA ILE A 54 -3.73 11.34 -1.56
C ILE A 54 -3.66 12.59 -0.67
N ASN A 55 -2.47 13.05 -0.33
CA ASN A 55 -2.34 14.27 0.47
C ASN A 55 -2.78 15.51 -0.33
N ALA A 56 -2.39 15.61 -1.60
CA ALA A 56 -2.71 16.76 -2.45
C ALA A 56 -4.22 16.87 -2.72
N SER A 57 -4.92 15.74 -2.87
CA SER A 57 -6.37 15.71 -3.09
C SER A 57 -7.18 16.34 -1.95
N ARG A 58 -6.58 16.53 -0.78
CA ARG A 58 -7.22 17.17 0.37
C ARG A 58 -7.20 18.70 0.31
N GLN A 59 -6.53 19.28 -0.68
CA GLN A 59 -6.48 20.72 -0.89
C GLN A 59 -7.75 21.24 -1.58
N ASP A 60 -8.50 20.38 -2.25
CA ASP A 60 -9.74 20.73 -2.94
C ASP A 60 -10.84 19.71 -2.61
N SER A 61 -12.02 20.19 -2.20
CA SER A 61 -13.14 19.33 -1.81
C SER A 61 -13.65 18.43 -2.95
N ARG A 62 -13.41 18.81 -4.20
CA ARG A 62 -13.77 18.03 -5.40
C ARG A 62 -12.85 16.84 -5.62
N CYS A 63 -11.62 16.88 -5.08
CA CYS A 63 -10.62 15.83 -5.26
C CYS A 63 -10.59 14.81 -4.10
N VAL A 64 -11.21 15.14 -2.96
CA VAL A 64 -11.12 14.35 -1.71
C VAL A 64 -11.59 12.91 -1.92
N GLU A 65 -12.70 12.71 -2.63
CA GLU A 65 -13.30 11.38 -2.83
C GLU A 65 -12.37 10.43 -3.59
N HIS A 66 -11.79 10.87 -4.71
CA HIS A 66 -10.84 10.05 -5.47
C HIS A 66 -9.57 9.76 -4.66
N GLY A 67 -9.10 10.71 -3.84
CA GLY A 67 -7.98 10.46 -2.93
C GLY A 67 -8.29 9.41 -1.86
N LEU A 68 -9.51 9.40 -1.32
CA LEU A 68 -9.98 8.36 -0.41
C LEU A 68 -10.06 6.99 -1.07
N PHE A 69 -10.56 6.92 -2.32
CA PHE A 69 -10.57 5.65 -3.07
C PHE A 69 -9.15 5.14 -3.34
N LEU A 70 -8.21 6.03 -3.68
CA LEU A 70 -6.81 5.65 -3.83
C LEU A 70 -6.25 5.09 -2.51
N ALA A 71 -6.49 5.77 -1.38
CA ALA A 71 -6.08 5.27 -0.06
C ALA A 71 -6.68 3.90 0.26
N TYR A 72 -7.97 3.69 -0.06
CA TYR A 72 -8.67 2.43 0.15
C TYR A 72 -8.01 1.26 -0.58
N VAL A 73 -7.74 1.41 -1.89
CA VAL A 73 -7.15 0.32 -2.69
C VAL A 73 -5.71 -0.01 -2.26
N HIS A 74 -4.97 0.97 -1.72
CA HIS A 74 -3.68 0.69 -1.07
C HIS A 74 -3.86 -0.16 0.19
N VAL A 75 -4.81 0.19 1.06
CA VAL A 75 -5.09 -0.57 2.28
C VAL A 75 -5.53 -2.00 1.94
N GLU A 76 -6.37 -2.19 0.92
CA GLU A 76 -6.77 -3.52 0.45
C GLU A 76 -5.57 -4.38 0.04
N LEU A 77 -4.63 -3.81 -0.73
CA LEU A 77 -3.40 -4.52 -1.11
C LEU A 77 -2.55 -4.91 0.11
N ILE A 78 -2.39 -4.00 1.06
CA ILE A 78 -1.59 -4.25 2.27
C ILE A 78 -2.24 -5.36 3.11
N THR A 79 -3.57 -5.31 3.27
CA THR A 79 -4.33 -6.37 3.94
C THR A 79 -4.23 -7.69 3.18
N TRP A 80 -4.26 -7.66 1.85
CA TRP A 80 -4.08 -8.85 1.01
C TRP A 80 -2.69 -9.49 1.21
N LEU A 81 -1.62 -8.67 1.20
CA LEU A 81 -0.26 -9.15 1.44
C LEU A 81 -0.13 -9.80 2.82
N ALA A 82 -0.68 -9.17 3.85
CA ALA A 82 -0.67 -9.72 5.20
C ALA A 82 -1.45 -11.03 5.28
N ARG A 83 -2.67 -11.09 4.72
CA ARG A 83 -3.51 -12.28 4.67
C ARG A 83 -2.81 -13.48 4.01
N PHE A 84 -2.04 -13.23 2.96
CA PHE A 84 -1.29 -14.27 2.24
C PHE A 84 0.15 -14.45 2.74
N ASN A 85 0.48 -13.96 3.95
CA ASN A 85 1.79 -14.11 4.57
C ASN A 85 2.98 -13.63 3.71
N TYR A 86 2.76 -12.62 2.87
CA TYR A 86 3.84 -11.87 2.24
C TYR A 86 4.46 -10.93 3.27
N THR A 87 5.14 -11.50 4.26
CA THR A 87 5.75 -10.78 5.40
C THR A 87 7.26 -10.90 5.36
N ILE A 88 7.96 -9.97 6.02
CA ILE A 88 9.43 -9.98 6.10
C ILE A 88 9.94 -11.30 6.72
N PRO A 89 9.44 -11.77 7.87
CA PRO A 89 9.95 -13.02 8.47
C PRO A 89 9.69 -14.26 7.61
N ALA A 90 8.53 -14.36 6.95
CA ALA A 90 8.21 -15.54 6.14
C ALA A 90 9.09 -15.62 4.89
N THR A 91 9.42 -14.47 4.32
CA THR A 91 10.16 -14.36 3.06
C THR A 91 11.67 -14.35 3.27
N SER A 92 12.17 -13.96 4.45
CA SER A 92 13.61 -13.88 4.77
C SER A 92 14.26 -15.22 5.09
N VAL A 93 13.48 -16.26 5.34
CA VAL A 93 13.98 -17.61 5.68
C VAL A 93 14.33 -18.39 4.41
N LYS A 94 15.54 -18.96 4.39
CA LYS A 94 16.03 -19.80 3.29
C LYS A 94 15.42 -21.19 3.37
N TRP A 95 14.43 -21.48 2.53
CA TRP A 95 13.71 -22.76 2.52
C TRP A 95 14.45 -23.82 1.70
N TYR A 96 14.94 -24.87 2.36
CA TYR A 96 15.29 -26.15 1.73
C TYR A 96 14.46 -27.33 2.28
N SER A 97 13.42 -27.06 3.07
CA SER A 97 12.59 -28.10 3.67
C SER A 97 11.11 -27.72 3.62
N TRP A 98 10.39 -28.37 2.71
CA TRP A 98 8.92 -28.36 2.61
C TRP A 98 8.20 -28.64 3.94
N LYS A 99 8.80 -29.40 4.86
CA LYS A 99 8.26 -29.65 6.20
C LYS A 99 8.20 -28.39 7.07
N LYS A 100 9.16 -27.48 6.91
CA LYS A 100 9.20 -26.24 7.71
C LYS A 100 8.30 -25.13 7.11
N LEU A 101 7.97 -25.21 5.82
CA LEU A 101 7.00 -24.33 5.14
C LEU A 101 5.58 -24.48 5.72
N LEU A 102 5.26 -25.65 6.26
CA LEU A 102 3.91 -25.97 6.77
C LEU A 102 3.67 -25.52 8.22
N THR A 103 4.73 -25.36 9.02
CA THR A 103 4.62 -25.36 10.48
C THR A 103 4.87 -24.01 11.17
N LYS A 104 5.53 -23.03 10.52
CA LYS A 104 5.79 -21.73 11.19
C LYS A 104 5.80 -20.48 10.28
N TYR A 105 6.00 -20.64 8.98
CA TYR A 105 6.14 -19.51 8.05
C TYR A 105 5.47 -19.88 6.73
N ARG A 106 4.14 -19.75 6.71
CA ARG A 106 3.32 -20.23 5.61
C ARG A 106 3.29 -19.24 4.46
N LEU A 107 4.34 -19.17 3.65
CA LEU A 107 4.15 -18.64 2.30
C LEU A 107 3.23 -19.61 1.54
N PRO A 108 2.09 -19.14 1.02
CA PRO A 108 1.16 -19.99 0.28
C PRO A 108 1.79 -20.36 -1.07
N LEU A 109 2.52 -21.48 -1.07
CA LEU A 109 3.19 -21.99 -2.27
C LEU A 109 2.23 -22.58 -3.30
N PHE A 110 0.99 -22.84 -2.89
CA PHE A 110 -0.10 -23.27 -3.76
C PHE A 110 -0.84 -22.05 -4.33
N SER A 111 -1.25 -22.11 -5.60
CA SER A 111 -2.02 -21.05 -6.29
C SER A 111 -1.26 -19.75 -6.61
N VAL A 112 0.04 -19.84 -6.88
CA VAL A 112 0.90 -18.68 -7.19
C VAL A 112 0.45 -17.92 -8.43
N SER A 113 -0.04 -18.61 -9.45
CA SER A 113 -0.59 -17.97 -10.66
C SER A 113 -1.77 -17.08 -10.30
N SER A 114 -2.71 -17.59 -9.49
CA SER A 114 -3.86 -16.82 -9.00
C SER A 114 -3.42 -15.63 -8.15
N GLN A 115 -2.46 -15.83 -7.24
CA GLN A 115 -1.96 -14.74 -6.40
C GLN A 115 -1.21 -13.67 -7.21
N THR A 116 -0.49 -14.08 -8.26
CA THR A 116 0.19 -13.15 -9.17
C THR A 116 -0.83 -12.36 -9.99
N ALA A 117 -1.87 -13.02 -10.51
CA ALA A 117 -2.95 -12.37 -11.25
C ALA A 117 -3.73 -11.37 -10.37
N GLU A 118 -4.01 -11.75 -9.13
CA GLU A 118 -4.66 -10.90 -8.14
C GLU A 118 -3.80 -9.69 -7.79
N LEU A 119 -2.51 -9.87 -7.51
CA LEU A 119 -1.57 -8.77 -7.27
C LEU A 119 -1.49 -7.82 -8.47
N ARG A 120 -1.46 -8.36 -9.68
CA ARG A 120 -1.50 -7.55 -10.91
C ARG A 120 -2.80 -6.75 -11.00
N GLY A 121 -3.95 -7.38 -10.76
CA GLY A 121 -5.26 -6.70 -10.78
C GLY A 121 -5.34 -5.58 -9.73
N GLN A 122 -4.84 -5.81 -8.52
CA GLN A 122 -4.75 -4.77 -7.50
C GLN A 122 -3.82 -3.63 -7.92
N LEU A 123 -2.66 -3.93 -8.52
CA LEU A 123 -1.75 -2.91 -9.02
C LEU A 123 -2.37 -2.08 -10.15
N GLU A 124 -3.06 -2.72 -11.09
CA GLU A 124 -3.81 -2.06 -12.17
C GLU A 124 -4.92 -1.16 -11.60
N ASN A 125 -5.65 -1.63 -10.59
CA ASN A 125 -6.67 -0.83 -9.90
C ASN A 125 -6.04 0.41 -9.22
N ILE A 126 -4.91 0.24 -8.52
CA ILE A 126 -4.18 1.38 -7.93
C ILE A 126 -3.69 2.34 -9.02
N LYS A 127 -3.23 1.85 -10.19
CA LYS A 127 -2.84 2.72 -11.34
C LYS A 127 -4.05 3.55 -11.78
N ALA A 128 -5.17 2.89 -12.04
CA ALA A 128 -6.39 3.55 -12.47
C ALA A 128 -6.91 4.59 -11.46
N LYS A 129 -6.89 4.29 -10.15
CA LYS A 129 -7.31 5.28 -9.12
C LYS A 129 -6.34 6.44 -9.00
N ALA A 130 -5.04 6.21 -9.15
CA ALA A 130 -4.05 7.29 -9.16
C ALA A 130 -4.22 8.20 -10.38
N ASP A 131 -4.50 7.63 -11.56
CA ASP A 131 -4.75 8.39 -12.79
C ASP A 131 -6.00 9.29 -12.63
N LEU A 132 -7.05 8.79 -11.98
CA LEU A 132 -8.25 9.58 -11.66
C LEU A 132 -7.92 10.75 -10.73
N VAL A 133 -7.17 10.50 -9.65
CA VAL A 133 -6.76 11.57 -8.72
C VAL A 133 -5.90 12.61 -9.45
N GLN A 134 -4.96 12.17 -10.27
CA GLN A 134 -4.08 13.05 -11.03
C GLN A 134 -4.87 13.90 -12.04
N ALA A 135 -5.83 13.32 -12.74
CA ALA A 135 -6.71 14.04 -13.66
C ALA A 135 -7.52 15.12 -12.94
N ASP A 136 -8.13 14.77 -11.80
CA ASP A 136 -8.91 15.70 -10.99
C ASP A 136 -8.07 16.85 -10.42
N LEU A 137 -6.88 16.55 -9.91
CA LEU A 137 -5.93 17.56 -9.46
C LEU A 137 -5.55 18.51 -10.58
N GLY A 138 -5.32 17.98 -11.79
CA GLY A 138 -5.03 18.78 -12.98
C GLY A 138 -6.18 19.70 -13.38
N ILE A 139 -7.43 19.20 -13.37
CA ILE A 139 -8.62 19.99 -13.68
C ILE A 139 -8.81 21.15 -12.67
N ASN A 140 -8.51 20.90 -11.40
CA ASN A 140 -8.69 21.89 -10.33
C ASN A 140 -7.42 22.74 -10.06
N ASN A 141 -6.38 22.62 -10.90
CA ASN A 141 -5.10 23.34 -10.77
C ASN A 141 -4.44 23.17 -9.39
N VAL A 142 -4.50 21.96 -8.83
CA VAL A 142 -3.88 21.63 -7.56
C VAL A 142 -2.50 21.03 -7.80
N ASP A 143 -1.47 21.68 -7.28
CA ASP A 143 -0.09 21.20 -7.39
C ASP A 143 0.18 19.99 -6.48
N VAL A 144 0.97 19.05 -6.99
CA VAL A 144 1.51 17.91 -6.24
C VAL A 144 2.99 18.18 -5.93
N PRO A 145 3.33 18.76 -4.77
CA PRO A 145 4.70 19.05 -4.40
C PRO A 145 5.55 17.78 -4.31
N ALA A 146 6.82 17.94 -4.64
CA ALA A 146 7.81 16.88 -4.59
C ALA A 146 8.22 16.47 -3.15
N THR A 147 7.82 17.24 -2.14
CA THR A 147 8.15 17.02 -0.72
C THR A 147 6.90 16.76 0.10
N SER A 148 7.03 15.98 1.18
CA SER A 148 5.92 15.68 2.11
C SER A 148 5.59 16.92 2.96
N ILE A 149 4.79 17.83 2.43
CA ILE A 149 4.35 19.01 3.17
C ILE A 149 3.11 18.65 3.99
N ASN A 150 3.08 19.03 5.27
CA ASN A 150 1.87 18.96 6.09
C ASN A 150 0.91 20.07 5.62
N TYR A 151 -0.09 19.70 4.81
CA TYR A 151 -1.07 20.66 4.32
C TYR A 151 -1.98 21.16 5.44
N ARG A 152 -2.21 22.48 5.44
CA ARG A 152 -3.26 23.11 6.23
C ARG A 152 -4.61 22.65 5.68
N LYS A 153 -5.40 21.92 6.49
CA LYS A 153 -6.78 21.49 6.15
C LYS A 153 -7.56 22.69 5.59
N VAL A 154 -8.05 22.59 4.36
CA VAL A 154 -9.01 23.56 3.82
C VAL A 154 -10.36 23.26 4.48
N GLN A 155 -10.95 24.25 5.17
CA GLN A 155 -12.35 24.21 5.60
C GLN A 155 -13.25 24.44 4.37
N GLY A 156 -13.24 23.49 3.44
CA GLY A 156 -14.27 23.41 2.41
C GLY A 156 -15.47 22.68 2.98
N SER A 157 -16.68 23.12 2.66
CA SER A 157 -17.90 22.35 2.91
C SER A 157 -17.73 20.98 2.26
N LEU A 158 -17.37 20.00 3.09
CA LEU A 158 -17.20 18.61 2.70
C LEU A 158 -18.49 18.14 2.02
N PRO A 159 -18.42 17.43 0.89
CA PRO A 159 -19.56 16.65 0.45
C PRO A 159 -19.98 15.73 1.60
N ALA A 160 -21.28 15.62 1.84
CA ALA A 160 -21.82 14.88 2.98
C ALA A 160 -21.34 13.41 2.93
N GLY A 161 -20.38 13.06 3.78
CA GLY A 161 -19.85 11.70 3.92
C GLY A 161 -18.33 11.63 4.11
N ALA A 162 -17.55 12.30 3.27
CA ALA A 162 -16.12 12.02 3.11
C ALA A 162 -15.20 12.77 4.10
N GLY A 163 -15.45 12.63 5.40
CA GLY A 163 -14.74 13.37 6.45
C GLY A 163 -13.25 13.02 6.58
N PRO A 164 -12.40 13.93 7.12
CA PRO A 164 -11.00 13.63 7.45
C PRO A 164 -10.81 12.48 8.44
N GLU A 165 -11.87 12.10 9.15
CA GLU A 165 -11.91 10.92 10.02
C GLU A 165 -11.85 9.61 9.23
N GLU A 166 -12.44 9.56 8.03
CA GLU A 166 -12.45 8.34 7.19
C GLU A 166 -11.05 8.00 6.69
N LEU A 167 -10.29 8.99 6.20
CA LEU A 167 -8.91 8.76 5.79
C LEU A 167 -8.05 8.34 6.98
N HIS A 168 -8.23 8.98 8.14
CA HIS A 168 -7.46 8.63 9.32
C HIS A 168 -7.75 7.20 9.79
N ASP A 169 -9.02 6.78 9.79
CA ASP A 169 -9.40 5.42 10.13
C ASP A 169 -8.87 4.40 9.10
N LEU A 170 -8.92 4.72 7.80
CA LEU A 170 -8.33 3.91 6.74
C LEU A 170 -6.82 3.74 6.94
N LEU A 171 -6.09 4.83 7.17
CA LEU A 171 -4.65 4.78 7.44
C LEU A 171 -4.35 4.01 8.72
N ARG A 172 -5.19 4.12 9.75
CA ARG A 172 -5.07 3.33 10.99
C ARG A 172 -5.25 1.84 10.72
N ARG A 173 -6.25 1.43 9.94
CA ARG A 173 -6.44 0.03 9.52
C ARG A 173 -5.26 -0.47 8.69
N GLY A 174 -4.80 0.37 7.75
CA GLY A 174 -3.60 0.11 6.96
C GLY A 174 -2.36 -0.09 7.80
N LEU A 175 -2.16 0.73 8.84
CA LEU A 175 -1.06 0.61 9.79
C LEU A 175 -1.08 -0.72 10.56
N LEU A 176 -2.26 -1.21 10.94
CA LEU A 176 -2.39 -2.53 11.59
C LEU A 176 -1.97 -3.64 10.62
N ALA A 177 -2.40 -3.60 9.36
CA ALA A 177 -1.97 -4.55 8.35
C ALA A 177 -0.47 -4.43 8.04
N GLN A 178 0.07 -3.21 8.00
CA GLN A 178 1.49 -2.95 7.80
C GLN A 178 2.35 -3.54 8.94
N ARG A 179 1.88 -3.49 10.19
CA ARG A 179 2.53 -4.17 11.32
C ARG A 179 2.58 -5.69 11.12
N GLN A 180 1.57 -6.29 10.50
CA GLN A 180 1.59 -7.72 10.16
C GLN A 180 2.60 -8.03 9.04
N LEU A 181 2.97 -7.07 8.19
CA LEU A 181 4.05 -7.29 7.21
C LEU A 181 5.43 -7.37 7.88
N THR A 182 5.62 -6.72 9.02
CA THR A 182 6.88 -6.75 9.80
C THR A 182 6.89 -7.86 10.85
N TRP A 183 5.74 -8.24 11.41
CA TRP A 183 5.60 -9.26 12.45
C TRP A 183 4.81 -10.48 11.97
N SER A 184 5.31 -11.68 12.25
CA SER A 184 4.48 -12.89 12.24
C SER A 184 3.51 -12.80 13.40
N SER A 185 2.20 -12.92 13.17
CA SER A 185 1.26 -13.25 14.24
C SER A 185 1.78 -14.51 14.94
N GLU A 186 2.08 -14.39 16.24
CA GLU A 186 2.34 -15.52 17.13
C GLU A 186 1.10 -16.42 17.23
#